data_AF-A0A6P3AXI1-F1
#
_entry.id   AF-A0A6P3AXI1-F1
#
_cell.length_a   1.000
_cell.length_b   1.000
_cell.length_c   1.000
_cell.angle_alpha   90.00
_cell.angle_beta   90.00
_cell.angle_gamma   90.00
#
_symmetry.space_group_name_H-M   'P 1'
#
loop_
_entity.id
_entity.type
_entity.pdbx_description
1 polymer ?
#
loop_
_entity_poly.entity_id
_entity_poly.type
_entity_poly.pdbx_seq_one_letter_code
_entity_poly.pdbx_strand_id
1 'polypeptide(L)'
;MNAKHTPIAGFRITRPTAKRGRPSSRRPLALSAEARRLLDALVTTELHHSLARVMRKSAVGHDTRTANMPVSPPRRAVFNVGRIDLSKCQLPVESIADIEFWGRRETLMHFGHDPDR
;
A
#
# COMPACT_ATOMS: atom_id res chain seq x y z
N MET A 1 -15.04 -45.86 -5.30
CA MET A 1 -14.31 -46.43 -4.14
C MET A 1 -13.54 -45.30 -3.47
N ASN A 2 -13.93 -44.93 -2.26
CA ASN A 2 -13.40 -43.82 -1.48
C ASN A 2 -12.26 -44.31 -0.57
N ALA A 3 -11.03 -43.94 -0.90
CA ALA A 3 -9.86 -44.24 -0.08
C ALA A 3 -9.98 -43.52 1.27
N LYS A 4 -10.25 -44.27 2.33
CA LYS A 4 -10.29 -43.76 3.71
C LYS A 4 -8.85 -43.50 4.16
N HIS A 5 -8.56 -42.26 4.58
CA HIS A 5 -7.28 -41.91 5.20
C HIS A 5 -7.11 -42.67 6.52
N THR A 6 -6.01 -43.43 6.64
CA THR A 6 -5.62 -44.13 7.87
C THR A 6 -4.98 -43.14 8.83
N PRO A 7 -5.34 -43.11 10.13
CA PRO A 7 -4.70 -42.23 11.10
C PRO A 7 -3.25 -42.68 11.34
N ILE A 8 -2.32 -41.72 11.33
CA ILE A 8 -0.90 -41.96 11.61
C ILE A 8 -0.76 -42.26 13.10
N ALA A 9 -0.43 -43.51 13.43
CA ALA A 9 -0.13 -43.92 14.79
C ALA A 9 1.17 -43.25 15.26
N GLY A 10 1.12 -42.51 16.38
CA GLY A 10 2.31 -41.95 17.04
C GLY A 10 2.21 -40.48 17.45
N PHE A 11 1.28 -39.70 16.91
CA PHE A 11 1.13 -38.29 17.28
C PHE A 11 0.04 -38.11 18.35
N ARG A 12 0.45 -37.84 19.60
CA ARG A 12 -0.45 -37.38 20.66
C ARG A 12 -0.63 -35.87 20.54
N ILE A 13 -1.82 -35.43 20.10
CA ILE A 13 -2.21 -34.02 20.22
C ILE A 13 -2.55 -33.77 21.70
N THR A 14 -1.60 -33.24 22.47
CA THR A 14 -1.87 -32.76 23.83
C THR A 14 -2.77 -31.54 23.73
N ARG A 15 -4.05 -31.68 24.10
CA ARG A 15 -4.97 -30.54 24.23
C ARG A 15 -4.41 -29.61 25.33
N PRO A 16 -4.16 -28.32 25.06
CA PRO A 16 -3.78 -27.40 26.12
C PRO A 16 -4.96 -27.27 27.08
N THR A 17 -4.77 -27.67 28.34
CA THR A 17 -5.65 -27.33 29.45
C THR A 17 -5.80 -25.81 29.50
N ALA A 18 -7.05 -25.33 29.45
CA ALA A 18 -7.41 -23.92 29.42
C ALA A 18 -6.61 -23.12 30.46
N LYS A 19 -5.69 -22.29 29.98
CA LYS A 19 -4.92 -21.39 30.83
C LYS A 19 -5.78 -20.18 31.20
N ARG A 20 -5.94 -19.99 32.51
CA ARG A 20 -6.11 -18.73 33.26
C ARG A 20 -6.94 -17.63 32.60
N GLY A 21 -8.07 -17.33 33.23
CA GLY A 21 -8.84 -16.10 32.99
C GLY A 21 -7.94 -14.86 32.99
N ARG A 22 -8.06 -14.08 31.93
CA ARG A 22 -7.39 -12.79 31.75
C ARG A 22 -8.20 -11.74 32.52
N PRO A 23 -7.60 -10.89 33.38
CA PRO A 23 -8.34 -9.77 33.92
C PRO A 23 -8.68 -8.82 32.76
N SER A 24 -9.98 -8.54 32.62
CA SER A 24 -10.52 -7.52 31.74
C SER A 24 -9.93 -6.16 32.13
N SER A 25 -8.83 -5.76 31.48
CA SER A 25 -8.30 -4.42 31.61
C SER A 25 -9.22 -3.46 30.87
N ARG A 26 -10.16 -2.86 31.60
CA ARG A 26 -10.92 -1.69 31.16
C ARG A 26 -9.98 -0.50 30.88
N ARG A 27 -9.27 -0.48 29.75
CA ARG A 27 -8.59 0.74 29.22
C ARG A 27 -8.55 0.86 27.68
N PRO A 28 -9.64 0.62 26.92
CA PRO A 28 -9.62 0.93 25.48
C PRO A 28 -9.77 2.42 25.16
N LEU A 29 -10.34 3.24 26.07
CA LEU A 29 -10.69 4.64 25.79
C LEU A 29 -9.55 5.65 25.97
N ALA A 30 -8.59 5.38 26.86
CA ALA A 30 -7.47 6.31 27.09
C ALA A 30 -6.46 6.32 25.94
N LEU A 31 -6.28 5.17 25.26
CA LEU A 31 -5.41 5.05 24.09
C LEU A 31 -6.02 5.69 22.84
N SER A 32 -7.35 5.72 22.72
CA SER A 32 -8.01 6.27 21.52
C SER A 32 -7.96 7.80 21.48
N ALA A 33 -8.06 8.48 22.62
CA ALA A 33 -7.93 9.93 22.68
C ALA A 33 -6.51 10.38 22.33
N GLU A 34 -5.49 9.72 22.89
CA GLU A 34 -4.10 10.06 22.60
C GLU A 34 -3.72 9.72 21.15
N ALA A 35 -4.17 8.58 20.62
CA ALA A 35 -3.98 8.24 19.21
C ALA A 35 -4.62 9.26 18.26
N ARG A 36 -5.81 9.78 18.59
CA ARG A 36 -6.46 10.86 17.82
C ARG A 36 -5.64 12.14 17.85
N ARG A 37 -5.13 12.55 19.01
CA ARG A 37 -4.28 13.75 19.13
C ARG A 37 -3.00 13.64 18.29
N LEU A 38 -2.38 12.47 18.26
CA LEU A 38 -1.18 12.23 17.44
C LEU A 38 -1.50 12.29 15.94
N LEU A 39 -2.62 11.74 15.51
CA LEU A 39 -3.07 11.83 14.12
C LEU A 39 -3.41 13.28 13.72
N ASP A 40 -4.09 14.04 14.58
CA ASP A 40 -4.40 15.44 14.32
C ASP A 40 -3.12 16.30 14.19
N ALA A 41 -2.11 16.03 15.03
CA ALA A 41 -0.81 16.70 14.94
C ALA A 41 -0.07 16.36 13.63
N LEU A 42 -0.14 15.11 13.17
CA LEU A 42 0.46 14.70 11.89
C LEU A 42 -0.26 15.35 10.70
N VAL A 43 -1.59 15.37 10.71
CA VAL A 43 -2.38 15.98 9.64
C VAL A 43 -2.13 17.50 9.57
N THR A 44 -2.13 18.19 10.72
CA THR A 44 -1.90 19.64 10.77
C THR A 44 -0.49 20.03 10.30
N THR A 45 0.53 19.26 10.67
CA THR A 45 1.91 19.52 10.22
C THR A 45 2.09 19.30 8.72
N GLU A 46 1.53 18.22 8.16
CA GLU A 46 1.62 17.96 6.72
C GLU A 46 0.77 18.96 5.90
N LEU A 47 -0.40 19.37 6.39
CA LEU A 47 -1.20 20.43 5.78
C LEU A 47 -0.44 21.77 5.78
N HIS A 48 0.23 22.10 6.89
CA HIS A 48 1.04 23.32 6.96
C HIS A 48 2.22 23.27 5.97
N HIS A 49 2.93 22.15 5.88
CA HIS A 49 4.04 21.99 4.93
C HIS A 49 3.59 21.98 3.47
N SER A 50 2.49 21.32 3.15
CA SER A 50 1.91 21.32 1.81
C SER A 50 1.41 22.69 1.40
N LEU A 51 0.73 23.42 2.29
CA LEU A 51 0.32 24.80 2.08
C LEU A 51 1.52 25.72 1.87
N ALA A 52 2.54 25.66 2.74
CA ALA A 52 3.77 26.45 2.59
C ALA A 52 4.52 26.12 1.28
N ARG A 53 4.43 24.86 0.80
CA ARG A 53 5.00 24.44 -0.48
C ARG A 53 4.19 24.99 -1.66
N VAL A 54 2.86 24.98 -1.58
CA VAL A 54 1.97 25.58 -2.60
C VAL A 54 2.18 27.09 -2.66
N MET A 55 2.18 27.79 -1.51
CA MET A 55 2.40 29.23 -1.44
C MET A 55 3.76 29.64 -1.99
N ARG A 56 4.83 28.88 -1.72
CA ARG A 56 6.14 29.12 -2.35
C ARG A 56 6.10 28.93 -3.86
N LYS A 57 5.41 27.90 -4.35
CA LYS A 57 5.26 27.67 -5.80
C LYS A 57 4.41 28.74 -6.48
N SER A 58 3.38 29.25 -5.82
CA SER A 58 2.53 30.32 -6.36
C SER A 58 3.24 31.67 -6.33
N ALA A 59 4.01 31.98 -5.27
CA ALA A 59 4.85 33.18 -5.23
C ALA A 59 5.92 33.17 -6.34
N VAL A 60 6.54 32.00 -6.59
CA VAL A 60 7.47 31.80 -7.73
C VAL A 60 6.77 31.93 -9.10
N GLY A 61 5.44 31.82 -9.17
CA GLY A 61 4.66 32.01 -10.39
C GLY A 61 4.29 33.46 -10.72
N HIS A 62 4.51 34.42 -9.81
CA HIS A 62 4.14 35.82 -9.98
C HIS A 62 5.33 36.78 -10.10
N ASP A 63 6.52 36.36 -9.68
CA ASP A 63 7.74 37.10 -10.00
C ASP A 63 8.17 36.73 -11.42
N THR A 64 8.10 37.72 -12.31
CA THR A 64 8.78 37.72 -13.59
C THR A 64 10.18 37.16 -13.39
N ARG A 65 10.42 35.99 -14.01
CA ARG A 65 11.69 35.28 -14.08
C ARG A 65 12.85 36.26 -14.20
N THR A 66 13.42 36.64 -13.07
CA THR A 66 14.57 37.53 -13.02
C THR A 66 15.76 36.65 -13.39
N ALA A 67 16.50 37.08 -14.40
CA ALA A 67 17.54 36.32 -15.09
C ALA A 67 18.77 35.90 -14.23
N ASN A 68 18.69 36.01 -12.90
CA ASN A 68 19.80 35.84 -11.97
C ASN A 68 19.49 34.85 -10.84
N MET A 69 18.83 33.71 -11.12
CA MET A 69 18.91 32.60 -10.18
C MET A 69 20.27 31.90 -10.32
N PRO A 70 21.04 31.72 -9.22
CA PRO A 70 22.22 30.87 -9.28
C PRO A 70 21.78 29.49 -9.74
N VAL A 71 22.36 29.04 -10.85
CA VAL A 71 22.17 27.68 -11.36
C VAL A 71 22.58 26.75 -10.22
N SER A 72 21.60 26.11 -9.59
CA SER A 72 21.87 25.08 -8.60
C SER A 72 22.84 24.08 -9.24
N PRO A 73 23.99 23.78 -8.62
CA PRO A 73 24.92 22.83 -9.19
C PRO A 73 24.17 21.51 -9.43
N PRO A 74 24.40 20.83 -10.56
CA PRO A 74 23.70 19.60 -10.87
C PRO A 74 23.86 18.65 -9.68
N ARG A 75 22.73 18.31 -9.04
CA ARG A 75 22.74 17.39 -7.89
C ARG A 75 23.41 16.11 -8.36
N ARG A 76 24.54 15.76 -7.77
CA ARG A 76 25.25 14.51 -8.05
C ARG A 76 24.25 13.37 -7.84
N ALA A 77 23.86 12.71 -8.92
CA ALA A 77 23.00 11.56 -8.85
C ALA A 77 23.80 10.45 -8.15
N VAL A 78 23.41 10.09 -6.93
CA VAL A 78 24.05 9.00 -6.15
C VAL A 78 23.84 7.65 -6.85
N PHE A 79 22.77 7.55 -7.65
CA PHE A 79 22.48 6.46 -8.55
C PHE A 79 22.35 7.01 -9.95
N ASN A 80 22.91 6.30 -10.92
CA ASN A 80 22.76 6.64 -12.33
C ASN A 80 21.35 6.24 -12.79
N VAL A 81 20.33 6.97 -12.34
CA VAL A 81 18.95 6.78 -12.77
C VAL A 81 18.82 7.46 -14.13
N GLY A 82 18.95 6.68 -15.19
CA GLY A 82 18.63 7.15 -16.54
C GLY A 82 17.24 7.75 -16.56
N ARG A 83 17.01 8.76 -17.41
CA ARG A 83 15.67 9.33 -17.59
C ARG A 83 14.71 8.20 -17.97
N ILE A 84 13.63 8.04 -17.21
CA ILE A 84 12.59 7.07 -17.54
C ILE A 84 11.96 7.52 -18.86
N ASP A 85 12.02 6.64 -19.85
CA ASP A 85 11.34 6.82 -21.11
C ASP A 85 9.84 6.60 -20.90
N LEU A 86 9.07 7.68 -20.90
CA LEU A 86 7.62 7.64 -20.66
C LEU A 86 6.87 6.84 -21.73
N SER A 87 7.44 6.65 -22.93
CA SER A 87 6.83 5.78 -23.95
C SER A 87 6.78 4.32 -23.49
N LYS A 88 7.69 3.91 -22.60
CA LYS A 88 7.72 2.56 -22.01
C LYS A 88 6.77 2.39 -20.83
N CYS A 89 6.13 3.46 -20.37
CA CYS A 89 5.16 3.45 -19.27
C CYS A 89 3.70 3.44 -19.74
N GLN A 90 3.45 3.32 -21.05
CA GLN A 90 2.10 3.22 -21.58
C GLN A 90 1.61 1.78 -21.42
N LEU A 91 0.57 1.60 -20.61
CA LEU A 91 -0.17 0.35 -20.54
C LEU A 91 -1.23 0.32 -21.66
N PRO A 92 -1.55 -0.85 -22.21
CA PRO A 92 -2.69 -1.02 -23.09
C PRO A 92 -3.97 -0.53 -22.42
N VAL A 93 -4.82 0.17 -23.18
CA VAL A 93 -6.15 0.54 -22.71
C VAL A 93 -7.09 -0.60 -23.06
N GLU A 94 -7.42 -1.41 -22.06
CA GLU A 94 -8.35 -2.53 -22.18
C GLU A 94 -9.69 -2.21 -21.53
N SER A 95 -10.77 -2.83 -22.02
CA SER A 95 -12.08 -2.68 -21.39
C SER A 95 -12.14 -3.48 -20.09
N ILE A 96 -12.91 -3.01 -19.11
CA ILE A 96 -13.11 -3.73 -17.84
C ILE A 96 -13.68 -5.13 -18.10
N ALA A 97 -14.58 -5.25 -19.08
CA ALA A 97 -15.17 -6.53 -19.46
C ALA A 97 -14.12 -7.53 -19.97
N ASP A 98 -13.17 -7.07 -20.77
CA ASP A 98 -12.08 -7.92 -21.27
C ASP A 98 -11.16 -8.35 -20.11
N ILE A 99 -10.79 -7.42 -19.23
CA ILE A 99 -9.95 -7.70 -18.06
C ILE A 99 -10.62 -8.74 -17.14
N GLU A 100 -11.92 -8.58 -16.87
CA GLU A 100 -12.69 -9.51 -16.05
C GLU A 100 -12.82 -10.88 -16.71
N PHE A 101 -13.05 -10.91 -18.03
CA PHE A 101 -13.13 -12.15 -18.81
C PHE A 101 -11.83 -12.95 -18.71
N TRP A 102 -10.69 -12.31 -19.02
CA TRP A 102 -9.38 -12.96 -18.97
C TRP A 102 -9.00 -13.37 -17.54
N GLY A 103 -9.21 -12.49 -16.56
CA GLY A 103 -8.91 -12.76 -15.16
C GLY A 103 -9.72 -13.93 -14.59
N ARG A 104 -11.01 -14.01 -14.92
CA ARG A 104 -11.87 -15.15 -14.52
C ARG A 104 -11.41 -16.44 -15.17
N ARG A 105 -11.13 -16.41 -16.47
CA ARG A 105 -10.67 -17.59 -17.23
C ARG A 105 -9.36 -18.14 -16.67
N GLU A 106 -8.38 -17.29 -16.39
CA GLU A 106 -7.11 -17.68 -15.78
C GLU A 106 -7.28 -18.25 -14.37
N THR A 107 -8.12 -17.61 -13.55
CA THR A 107 -8.46 -18.09 -12.21
C THR A 107 -9.06 -19.50 -12.25
N LEU A 108 -10.02 -19.74 -13.16
CA LEU A 108 -10.65 -21.05 -13.30
C LEU A 108 -9.63 -22.13 -13.69
N MET A 109 -8.75 -21.82 -14.66
CA MET A 109 -7.66 -22.72 -15.06
C MET A 109 -6.74 -23.05 -13.89
N HIS A 110 -6.39 -22.09 -13.04
CA HIS A 110 -5.57 -22.32 -11.85
C HIS A 110 -6.20 -23.26 -10.82
N PHE A 111 -7.52 -23.26 -10.71
CA PHE A 111 -8.25 -24.16 -9.80
C PHE A 111 -8.67 -25.49 -10.47
N GLY A 112 -8.26 -25.74 -11.72
CA GLY A 112 -8.61 -26.96 -12.46
C GLY A 112 -10.06 -27.00 -12.95
N HIS A 113 -10.69 -25.84 -13.07
CA HIS A 113 -12.01 -25.69 -13.67
C HIS A 113 -11.89 -25.36 -15.17
N ASP A 114 -12.86 -25.83 -15.96
CA ASP A 114 -12.97 -25.50 -17.38
C ASP A 114 -13.51 -24.06 -17.54
N PRO A 115 -12.75 -23.13 -18.14
CA PRO A 115 -13.17 -21.75 -18.26
C PRO A 115 -14.19 -21.49 -19.38
N ASP A 116 -14.34 -22.40 -20.32
CA ASP A 116 -15.15 -22.21 -21.54
C ASP A 116 -16.51 -22.95 -21.44
N ARG A 117 -16.88 -23.35 -20.22
CA ARG A 117 -18.07 -24.13 -19.89
C ARG A 117 -19.21 -23.31 -19.32
#